data_AF-A0A928U8E0-F1
#
_entry.id   AF-A0A928U8E0-F1
#
_cell.length_a   1.000
_cell.length_b   1.000
_cell.length_c   1.000
_cell.angle_alpha   90.00
_cell.angle_beta   90.00
_cell.angle_gamma   90.00
#
_symmetry.space_group_name_H-M   'P 1'
#
loop_
_entity.id
_entity.type
_entity.pdbx_description
1 polymer ?
#
loop_
_entity_poly.entity_id
_entity_poly.type
_entity_poly.pdbx_seq_one_letter_code
_entity_poly.pdbx_strand_id
1 'polypeptide(L)'
;MAKRIPREALDYLNRLLKKLKLSLNEDKSKIVKAEEESFDFLGHTISFSEDLFGRKHKKYWNIEPSRKSQKKVREKIGNYLKSNGHKAAEKVANELNAITRGWINYFTIKGVTYPNKAKRDLRYYLFRRLTRYYKRKSQRRSKLYNRGAFKELVNRY
;
A
#
# COMPACT_ATOMS: atom_id res chain seq x y z
N MET A 1 20.90 18.08 -13.55
CA MET A 1 20.74 16.95 -12.60
C MET A 1 21.88 15.97 -12.81
N ALA A 2 22.47 15.44 -11.73
CA ALA A 2 23.58 14.50 -11.82
C ALA A 2 23.10 13.17 -12.42
N LYS A 3 23.66 12.78 -13.58
CA LYS A 3 23.28 11.56 -14.32
C LYS A 3 23.77 10.27 -13.66
N ARG A 4 24.71 10.36 -12.70
CA ARG A 4 25.36 9.23 -12.04
C ARG A 4 25.78 9.62 -10.63
N ILE A 5 25.75 8.66 -9.71
CA ILE A 5 26.36 8.81 -8.38
C ILE A 5 27.88 8.72 -8.56
N PRO A 6 28.66 9.77 -8.24
CA PRO A 6 30.10 9.76 -8.36
C PRO A 6 30.73 8.78 -7.36
N ARG A 7 31.87 8.19 -7.72
CA ARG A 7 32.54 7.18 -6.87
C ARG A 7 32.98 7.80 -5.54
N GLU A 8 33.40 9.05 -5.59
CA GLU A 8 33.80 9.88 -4.46
C GLU A 8 32.70 10.01 -3.41
N ALA A 9 31.43 10.04 -3.81
CA ALA A 9 30.30 10.08 -2.88
C ALA A 9 30.13 8.74 -2.13
N LEU A 10 30.34 7.61 -2.81
CA LEU A 10 30.28 6.28 -2.20
C LEU A 10 31.47 6.07 -1.25
N ASP A 11 32.66 6.50 -1.65
CA ASP A 11 33.86 6.42 -0.81
C ASP A 11 33.71 7.28 0.44
N TYR A 12 33.16 8.49 0.30
CA TYR A 12 32.85 9.35 1.44
C TYR A 12 31.81 8.71 2.38
N LEU A 13 30.73 8.16 1.83
CA LEU A 13 29.68 7.47 2.60
C LEU A 13 30.27 6.29 3.40
N ASN A 14 31.08 5.45 2.75
CA ASN A 14 31.73 4.32 3.39
C ASN A 14 32.68 4.76 4.51
N ARG A 15 33.46 5.82 4.28
CA ARG A 15 34.34 6.40 5.30
C ARG A 15 33.54 6.93 6.50
N LEU A 16 32.41 7.60 6.25
CA LEU A 16 31.53 8.13 7.29
C LEU A 16 30.92 7.00 8.12
N LEU A 17 30.35 5.98 7.48
CA LEU A 17 29.78 4.81 8.16
C LEU A 17 30.82 4.08 9.00
N LYS A 18 32.05 3.92 8.47
CA LYS A 18 33.15 3.30 9.21
C LYS A 18 33.52 4.07 10.48
N LYS A 19 33.51 5.41 10.46
CA LYS A 19 33.70 6.24 11.67
C LYS A 19 32.61 5.99 12.72
N LEU A 20 31.38 5.71 12.27
CA LEU A 20 30.25 5.34 13.12
C LEU A 20 30.22 3.86 13.51
N LYS A 21 31.25 3.07 13.13
CA LYS A 21 31.29 1.61 13.30
C LYS A 21 30.11 0.88 12.64
N LEU A 22 29.64 1.41 11.51
CA LEU A 22 28.60 0.84 10.66
C LEU A 22 29.16 0.44 9.29
N SER A 23 28.48 -0.50 8.62
CA SER A 23 28.75 -0.87 7.24
C SER A 23 27.45 -0.92 6.43
N LEU A 24 27.58 -0.72 5.11
CA LEU A 24 26.47 -0.93 4.19
C LEU A 24 26.19 -2.43 4.06
N ASN A 25 24.91 -2.78 4.08
CA ASN A 25 24.50 -4.14 3.77
C ASN A 25 24.43 -4.30 2.25
N GLU A 26 25.40 -5.01 1.66
CA GLU A 26 25.55 -5.16 0.22
C GLU A 26 24.40 -5.94 -0.43
N ASP A 27 23.78 -6.88 0.30
CA ASP A 27 22.61 -7.63 -0.20
C ASP A 27 21.36 -6.74 -0.36
N LYS A 28 21.25 -5.69 0.45
CA LYS A 28 20.09 -4.79 0.50
C LYS A 28 20.30 -3.49 -0.27
N SER A 29 21.55 -3.17 -0.64
CA SER A 29 21.93 -1.86 -1.17
C SER A 29 22.42 -2.01 -2.61
N LYS A 30 21.78 -1.30 -3.54
CA LYS A 30 22.19 -1.28 -4.94
C LYS A 30 22.01 0.10 -5.54
N ILE A 31 22.83 0.41 -6.55
CA ILE A 31 22.67 1.61 -7.36
C ILE A 31 21.59 1.32 -8.39
N VAL A 32 20.57 2.17 -8.47
CA VAL A 32 19.45 2.03 -9.42
C VAL A 32 19.41 3.26 -10.32
N LYS A 33 19.26 3.03 -11.62
CA LYS A 33 18.91 4.08 -12.58
C LYS A 33 17.39 4.27 -12.55
N ALA A 34 16.93 5.22 -11.75
CA ALA A 34 15.50 5.43 -11.47
C ALA A 34 14.62 5.73 -12.72
N GLU A 35 15.21 6.22 -13.81
CA GLU A 35 14.50 6.46 -15.08
C GLU A 35 14.28 5.20 -15.92
N GLU A 36 15.10 4.16 -15.71
CA GLU A 36 15.06 2.89 -16.44
C GLU A 36 14.35 1.80 -15.61
N GLU A 37 14.51 1.82 -14.28
CA GLU A 37 13.98 0.81 -13.37
C GLU A 37 13.24 1.42 -12.18
N SER A 38 12.13 0.77 -11.81
CA SER A 38 11.41 1.12 -10.57
C SER A 38 12.12 0.58 -9.33
N PHE A 39 11.99 1.29 -8.21
CA PHE A 39 12.49 0.82 -6.92
C PHE A 39 11.50 1.11 -5.79
N ASP A 40 11.62 0.33 -4.71
CA ASP A 40 10.79 0.49 -3.52
C ASP A 40 11.54 1.31 -2.45
N PHE A 41 10.91 2.36 -1.94
CA PHE A 41 11.42 3.17 -0.83
C PHE A 41 10.31 3.57 0.13
N LEU A 42 10.51 3.36 1.43
CA LEU A 42 9.52 3.65 2.50
C LEU A 42 8.10 3.13 2.25
N GLY A 43 8.00 2.00 1.54
CA GLY A 43 6.72 1.38 1.19
C GLY A 43 6.04 1.94 -0.05
N HIS A 44 6.66 2.87 -0.77
CA HIS A 44 6.25 3.34 -2.10
C HIS A 44 7.09 2.66 -3.18
N THR A 45 6.48 2.38 -4.33
CA THR A 45 7.19 2.09 -5.57
C THR A 45 7.32 3.39 -6.34
N ILE A 46 8.54 3.77 -6.69
CA ILE A 46 8.87 4.94 -7.49
C ILE A 46 9.27 4.43 -8.87
N SER A 47 8.61 4.94 -9.91
CA SER A 47 8.90 4.58 -11.30
C SER A 47 8.81 5.78 -12.22
N PHE A 48 9.57 5.75 -13.31
CA PHE A 48 9.47 6.74 -14.37
C PHE A 48 8.56 6.20 -15.48
N SER A 49 7.26 6.49 -15.35
CA SER A 49 6.22 5.88 -16.17
C SER A 49 5.85 6.75 -17.37
N GLU A 50 5.39 6.12 -18.44
CA GLU A 50 4.79 6.80 -19.58
C GLU A 50 3.38 7.31 -19.24
N ASP A 51 2.98 8.41 -19.87
CA ASP A 51 1.61 8.91 -19.78
C ASP A 51 0.61 7.86 -20.28
N LEU A 52 -0.39 7.58 -19.46
CA LEU A 52 -1.48 6.64 -19.75
C LEU A 52 -2.28 7.04 -21.00
N PHE A 53 -2.30 8.34 -21.33
CA PHE A 53 -3.03 8.88 -22.49
C PHE A 53 -2.17 9.09 -23.73
N GLY A 54 -0.97 8.48 -23.78
CA GLY A 54 -0.23 8.31 -25.03
C GLY A 54 0.31 9.60 -25.66
N ARG A 55 0.49 10.66 -24.87
CA ARG A 55 1.32 11.81 -25.29
C ARG A 55 2.76 11.30 -25.35
N LYS A 56 3.15 10.75 -26.52
CA LYS A 56 4.36 9.97 -26.85
C LYS A 56 5.71 10.46 -26.31
N HIS A 57 5.77 11.63 -25.66
CA HIS A 57 6.99 12.26 -25.18
C HIS A 57 6.90 12.81 -23.74
N LYS A 58 5.89 12.41 -22.96
CA LYS A 58 5.78 12.83 -21.54
C LYS A 58 5.90 11.63 -20.61
N LYS A 59 7.11 11.39 -20.13
CA LYS A 59 7.38 10.54 -18.96
C LYS A 59 7.25 11.37 -17.68
N TYR A 60 6.81 10.75 -16.61
CA TYR A 60 6.67 11.40 -15.31
C TYR A 60 7.02 10.44 -14.17
N TRP A 61 7.36 11.00 -13.02
CA TRP A 61 7.53 10.25 -11.80
C TRP A 61 6.18 9.77 -11.27
N ASN A 62 5.98 8.46 -11.31
CA ASN A 62 4.83 7.81 -10.72
C ASN A 62 5.24 7.21 -9.37
N ILE A 63 4.58 7.66 -8.31
CA ILE A 63 4.82 7.20 -6.94
C ILE A 63 3.52 6.57 -6.43
N GLU A 64 3.53 5.25 -6.25
CA GLU A 64 2.36 4.50 -5.78
C GLU A 64 2.71 3.64 -4.55
N PRO A 65 1.70 3.22 -3.75
CA PRO A 65 1.96 2.29 -2.65
C PRO A 65 2.50 0.98 -3.20
N SER A 66 3.63 0.51 -2.66
CA SER A 66 4.28 -0.69 -3.20
C SER A 66 3.42 -1.93 -3.05
N ARG A 67 3.65 -2.92 -3.92
CA ARG A 67 2.91 -4.20 -3.88
C ARG A 67 3.02 -4.86 -2.50
N LYS A 68 4.18 -4.75 -1.85
CA LYS A 68 4.43 -5.24 -0.49
C LYS A 68 3.56 -4.52 0.54
N SER A 69 3.49 -3.19 0.47
CA SER A 69 2.65 -2.37 1.36
C SER A 69 1.15 -2.68 1.19
N GLN A 70 0.70 -2.82 -0.04
CA GLN A 70 -0.69 -3.19 -0.35
C GLN A 70 -1.01 -4.62 0.15
N LYS A 71 -0.09 -5.57 0.00
CA LYS A 71 -0.25 -6.93 0.54
C LYS A 71 -0.38 -6.91 2.06
N LYS A 72 0.48 -6.15 2.75
CA LYS A 72 0.49 -6.05 4.22
C LYS A 72 -0.84 -5.53 4.79
N VAL A 73 -1.45 -4.50 4.18
CA VAL A 73 -2.76 -4.01 4.67
C VAL A 73 -3.88 -5.02 4.41
N ARG A 74 -3.86 -5.71 3.26
CA ARG A 74 -4.83 -6.78 2.96
C ARG A 74 -4.69 -7.94 3.95
N GLU A 75 -3.47 -8.32 4.30
CA GLU A 75 -3.20 -9.34 5.32
C GLU A 75 -3.71 -8.91 6.70
N LYS A 76 -3.44 -7.65 7.11
CA LYS A 76 -3.94 -7.11 8.37
C LYS A 76 -5.47 -7.19 8.46
N ILE A 77 -6.17 -6.73 7.42
CA ILE A 77 -7.63 -6.82 7.30
C ILE A 77 -8.08 -8.29 7.31
N GLY A 78 -7.41 -9.13 6.55
CA GLY A 78 -7.74 -10.55 6.41
C GLY A 78 -7.63 -11.32 7.73
N ASN A 79 -6.57 -11.06 8.49
CA ASN A 79 -6.31 -11.63 9.80
C ASN A 79 -7.30 -11.12 10.84
N TYR A 80 -7.56 -9.81 10.86
CA TYR A 80 -8.58 -9.23 11.73
C TYR A 80 -9.94 -9.91 11.53
N LEU A 81 -10.42 -10.01 10.29
CA LEU A 81 -11.69 -10.65 9.96
C LEU A 81 -11.69 -12.17 10.21
N LYS A 82 -10.53 -12.83 10.23
CA LYS A 82 -10.43 -14.26 10.55
C LYS A 82 -10.65 -14.50 12.03
N SER A 83 -10.01 -13.71 12.89
CA SER A 83 -10.06 -13.89 14.36
C SER A 83 -11.31 -13.30 15.01
N ASN A 84 -11.97 -12.33 14.36
CA ASN A 84 -13.07 -11.58 14.95
C ASN A 84 -14.45 -11.97 14.41
N GLY A 85 -14.69 -13.25 14.13
CA GLY A 85 -15.97 -13.76 13.61
C GLY A 85 -17.19 -13.44 14.49
N HIS A 86 -16.99 -13.33 15.80
CA HIS A 86 -18.05 -13.12 16.79
C HIS A 86 -18.43 -11.65 17.02
N LYS A 87 -17.62 -10.69 16.55
CA LYS A 87 -17.83 -9.25 16.84
C LYS A 87 -19.07 -8.68 16.15
N ALA A 88 -19.68 -7.68 16.79
CA ALA A 88 -20.78 -6.89 16.22
C ALA A 88 -20.34 -6.10 14.98
N ALA A 89 -21.28 -5.84 14.08
CA ALA A 89 -21.02 -5.20 12.78
C ALA A 89 -20.36 -3.81 12.93
N GLU A 90 -20.82 -3.00 13.88
CA GLU A 90 -20.26 -1.68 14.20
C GLU A 90 -18.79 -1.79 14.61
N LYS A 91 -18.44 -2.68 15.55
CA LYS A 91 -17.06 -2.87 16.00
C LYS A 91 -16.15 -3.31 14.85
N VAL A 92 -16.66 -4.16 13.95
CA VAL A 92 -15.92 -4.55 12.73
C VAL A 92 -15.71 -3.36 11.81
N ALA A 93 -16.73 -2.53 11.58
CA ALA A 93 -16.63 -1.34 10.74
C ALA A 93 -15.61 -0.35 11.31
N ASN A 94 -15.70 -0.03 12.61
CA ASN A 94 -14.81 0.91 13.28
C ASN A 94 -13.34 0.51 13.17
N GLU A 95 -13.02 -0.78 13.39
CA GLU A 95 -11.64 -1.25 13.27
C GLU A 95 -11.14 -1.22 11.82
N LEU A 96 -11.97 -1.65 10.86
CA LEU A 96 -11.61 -1.56 9.45
C LEU A 96 -11.41 -0.11 9.00
N ASN A 97 -12.26 0.81 9.49
CA ASN A 97 -12.15 2.24 9.23
C ASN A 97 -10.83 2.79 9.81
N ALA A 98 -10.44 2.42 11.04
CA ALA A 98 -9.16 2.82 11.61
C ALA A 98 -7.96 2.32 10.78
N ILE A 99 -7.95 1.04 10.39
CA ILE A 99 -6.89 0.45 9.57
C ILE A 99 -6.78 1.15 8.20
N THR A 100 -7.91 1.28 7.51
CA THR A 100 -7.97 1.82 6.15
C THR A 100 -7.69 3.31 6.12
N ARG A 101 -8.21 4.08 7.08
CA ARG A 101 -7.93 5.51 7.24
C ARG A 101 -6.44 5.76 7.45
N GLY A 102 -5.81 5.04 8.39
CA GLY A 102 -4.38 5.17 8.64
C GLY A 102 -3.54 4.85 7.40
N TRP A 103 -3.90 3.76 6.70
CA TRP A 103 -3.21 3.38 5.45
C TRP A 103 -3.40 4.43 4.35
N ILE A 104 -4.62 4.92 4.14
CA ILE A 104 -4.91 5.96 3.14
C ILE A 104 -4.16 7.26 3.47
N ASN A 105 -4.13 7.67 4.72
CA ASN A 105 -3.45 8.89 5.16
C ASN A 105 -1.95 8.82 4.90
N TYR A 106 -1.30 7.70 5.25
CA TYR A 106 0.13 7.52 5.02
C TYR A 106 0.48 7.53 3.53
N PHE A 107 -0.30 6.84 2.71
CA PHE A 107 -0.01 6.66 1.29
C PHE A 107 -0.55 7.77 0.37
N THR A 108 -1.23 8.78 0.93
CA THR A 108 -1.76 9.91 0.16
C THR A 108 -1.00 11.18 0.51
N ILE A 109 -0.01 11.50 -0.33
CA ILE A 109 0.69 12.79 -0.32
C ILE A 109 0.21 13.59 -1.53
N LYS A 110 -0.44 14.73 -1.26
CA LYS A 110 -1.05 15.60 -2.29
C LYS A 110 0.01 16.09 -3.26
N GLY A 111 -0.24 15.92 -4.56
CA GLY A 111 0.66 16.37 -5.64
C GLY A 111 1.90 15.50 -5.86
N VAL A 112 2.11 14.47 -5.04
CA VAL A 112 3.31 13.61 -5.10
C VAL A 112 2.94 12.17 -5.44
N THR A 113 1.93 11.62 -4.76
CA THR A 113 1.55 10.21 -4.90
C THR A 113 0.29 10.02 -5.74
N TYR A 114 0.19 8.85 -6.39
CA TYR A 114 -0.95 8.43 -7.20
C TYR A 114 -1.66 7.19 -6.62
N PRO A 115 -2.24 7.26 -5.40
CA PRO A 115 -2.75 6.07 -4.71
C PRO A 115 -4.13 5.59 -5.19
N ASN A 116 -4.78 6.28 -6.14
CA ASN A 116 -6.18 6.04 -6.50
C ASN A 116 -6.43 4.62 -7.00
N LYS A 117 -5.52 4.06 -7.80
CA LYS A 117 -5.59 2.65 -8.24
C LYS A 117 -5.54 1.71 -7.03
N ALA A 118 -4.58 1.90 -6.14
CA ALA A 118 -4.43 1.08 -4.94
C ALA A 118 -5.63 1.21 -3.98
N LYS A 119 -6.23 2.40 -3.84
CA LYS A 119 -7.47 2.63 -3.07
C LYS A 119 -8.64 1.85 -3.65
N ARG A 120 -8.81 1.86 -4.98
CA ARG A 120 -9.84 1.09 -5.68
C ARG A 120 -9.66 -0.41 -5.45
N ASP A 121 -8.44 -0.91 -5.56
CA ASP A 121 -8.12 -2.33 -5.35
C ASP A 121 -8.38 -2.75 -3.89
N LEU A 122 -8.04 -1.88 -2.93
CA LEU A 122 -8.34 -2.10 -1.52
C LEU A 122 -9.86 -2.13 -1.25
N ARG A 123 -10.62 -1.21 -1.86
CA ARG A 123 -12.10 -1.19 -1.76
C ARG A 123 -12.71 -2.48 -2.31
N TYR A 124 -12.24 -2.94 -3.47
CA TYR A 124 -12.68 -4.22 -4.06
C TYR A 124 -12.34 -5.41 -3.15
N TYR A 125 -11.14 -5.42 -2.57
CA TYR A 125 -10.73 -6.45 -1.60
C TYR A 125 -11.65 -6.46 -0.37
N LEU A 126 -11.91 -5.30 0.24
CA LEU A 126 -12.81 -5.15 1.38
C LEU A 126 -14.21 -5.67 1.06
N PHE A 127 -14.77 -5.27 -0.09
CA PHE A 127 -16.06 -5.77 -0.57
C PHE A 127 -16.09 -7.30 -0.58
N ARG A 128 -15.13 -7.94 -1.26
CA ARG A 128 -15.08 -9.42 -1.34
C ARG A 128 -14.88 -10.08 0.02
N ARG A 129 -14.01 -9.54 0.86
CA ARG A 129 -13.70 -10.12 2.17
C ARG A 129 -14.87 -10.00 3.15
N LEU A 130 -15.56 -8.86 3.16
CA LEU A 130 -16.73 -8.65 4.01
C LEU A 130 -17.89 -9.53 3.58
N THR A 131 -18.13 -9.67 2.27
CA THR A 131 -19.14 -10.62 1.75
C THR A 131 -18.85 -12.05 2.23
N ARG A 132 -17.59 -12.51 2.12
CA ARG A 132 -17.18 -13.84 2.63
C ARG A 132 -17.27 -13.96 4.15
N TYR A 133 -16.96 -12.88 4.87
CA TYR A 133 -17.02 -12.84 6.34
C TYR A 133 -18.46 -13.01 6.83
N TYR A 134 -19.41 -12.23 6.31
CA TYR A 134 -20.81 -12.33 6.72
C TYR A 134 -21.53 -13.55 6.15
N LYS A 135 -21.10 -14.09 4.99
CA LYS A 135 -21.60 -15.38 4.49
C LYS A 135 -21.31 -16.53 5.47
N ARG A 136 -20.18 -16.48 6.18
CA ARG A 136 -19.77 -17.51 7.16
C ARG A 136 -20.40 -17.35 8.54
N LYS A 137 -21.06 -16.22 8.84
CA LYS A 137 -21.77 -16.04 10.12
C LYS A 137 -23.07 -16.87 10.11
N SER A 138 -22.88 -18.15 10.40
CA SER A 138 -23.70 -19.17 11.07
C SER A 138 -25.22 -19.20 10.86
N GLN A 139 -25.72 -20.37 10.45
CA GLN A 139 -27.03 -20.98 10.75
C GLN A 139 -28.31 -20.30 10.24
N ARG A 140 -28.34 -18.98 10.05
CA ARG A 140 -29.30 -18.25 9.21
C ARG A 140 -28.51 -17.16 8.51
N ARG A 141 -28.55 -17.12 7.17
CA ARG A 141 -27.81 -16.13 6.37
C ARG A 141 -27.95 -14.75 7.03
N SER A 142 -26.84 -14.17 7.48
CA SER A 142 -26.84 -12.85 8.10
C SER A 142 -27.63 -11.86 7.23
N LYS A 143 -28.52 -11.05 7.82
CA LYS A 143 -29.26 -10.02 7.07
C LYS A 143 -28.31 -9.12 6.26
N LEU A 144 -27.10 -8.88 6.78
CA LEU A 144 -26.05 -8.12 6.08
C LEU A 144 -25.55 -8.83 4.82
N TYR A 145 -25.43 -10.16 4.80
CA TYR A 145 -25.07 -10.88 3.58
C TYR A 145 -26.10 -10.63 2.47
N ASN A 146 -27.39 -10.80 2.77
CA ASN A 146 -28.47 -10.63 1.79
C ASN A 146 -28.63 -9.18 1.31
N ARG A 147 -28.30 -8.19 2.16
CA ARG A 147 -28.42 -6.75 1.85
C ARG A 147 -27.17 -6.14 1.23
N GLY A 148 -26.12 -6.94 1.02
CA GLY A 148 -24.83 -6.44 0.53
C GLY A 148 -24.03 -5.79 1.65
N ALA A 149 -23.42 -6.62 2.49
CA ALA A 149 -22.77 -6.24 3.74
C ALA A 149 -21.85 -5.01 3.63
N PHE A 150 -21.05 -4.92 2.58
CA PHE A 150 -20.18 -3.77 2.37
C PHE A 150 -20.96 -2.45 2.25
N LYS A 151 -22.02 -2.43 1.42
CA LYS A 151 -22.85 -1.24 1.22
C LYS A 151 -23.55 -0.83 2.51
N GLU A 152 -24.13 -1.81 3.22
CA GLU A 152 -24.78 -1.56 4.51
C GLU A 152 -23.83 -1.01 5.57
N LEU A 153 -22.59 -1.51 5.63
CA LEU A 153 -21.60 -0.97 6.56
C LEU A 153 -21.24 0.47 6.20
N VAL A 154 -20.95 0.76 4.94
CA VAL A 154 -20.60 2.12 4.47
C VAL A 154 -21.74 3.13 4.68
N ASN A 155 -23.00 2.70 4.56
CA ASN A 155 -24.14 3.59 4.74
C ASN A 155 -24.45 3.88 6.22
N ARG A 156 -24.03 3.00 7.14
CA ARG A 156 -24.37 3.09 8.57
C ARG A 156 -23.21 3.60 9.44
N TYR A 157 -21.97 3.39 9.00
CA TYR A 157 -20.74 3.63 9.79
C TYR A 157 -19.61 4.16 8.90
#